data_AF-A0A964EQ57-F1
#
_entry.id   AF-A0A964EQ57-F1
#
_cell.length_a   1.000
_cell.length_b   1.000
_cell.length_c   1.000
_cell.angle_alpha   90.00
_cell.angle_beta   90.00
_cell.angle_gamma   90.00
#
_symmetry.space_group_name_H-M   'P 1'
#
loop_
_entity.id
_entity.type
_entity.pdbx_description
1 polymer ?
#
loop_
_entity_poly.entity_id
_entity_poly.type
_entity_poly.pdbx_seq_one_letter_code
_entity_poly.pdbx_strand_id
1 'polypeptide(L)'
;MASQKDQSTVDRRAFLAASAAGAAVVASASSALAKGVTAVSKGGMIGVGSDLGGGWAVQSMGGVEAGALRVVALHARTNRLANLAICRAEAGSHAIASTGAVDLFLMNDGKDGRALTPDDEVALARRLATRLTGAEELLPGAARLLGKTERLQAFDPIDHLEPISE
;
A
#
# COMPACT_ATOMS: atom_id res chain seq x y z
N MET A 1 11.55 -70.95 5.96
CA MET A 1 11.51 -70.26 7.27
C MET A 1 12.72 -69.34 7.38
N ALA A 2 12.48 -68.11 7.86
CA ALA A 2 13.44 -67.06 8.27
C ALA A 2 14.26 -66.41 7.14
N SER A 3 14.53 -65.10 7.09
CA SER A 3 14.05 -63.91 7.79
C SER A 3 14.65 -62.72 7.01
N GLN A 4 13.86 -61.76 6.53
CA GLN A 4 14.39 -60.59 5.80
C GLN A 4 14.28 -59.35 6.70
N LYS A 5 15.39 -59.01 7.38
CA LYS A 5 15.66 -57.66 7.87
C LYS A 5 16.26 -56.91 6.69
N ASP A 6 15.66 -55.81 6.27
CA ASP A 6 16.42 -54.81 5.53
C ASP A 6 16.21 -53.43 6.14
N GLN A 7 17.34 -52.85 6.52
CA GLN A 7 17.47 -51.57 7.17
C GLN A 7 17.43 -50.50 6.09
N SER A 8 16.39 -49.67 6.13
CA SER A 8 16.30 -48.46 5.32
C SER A 8 17.40 -47.48 5.72
N THR A 9 18.52 -47.57 5.01
CA THR A 9 19.66 -46.66 5.12
C THR A 9 19.24 -45.36 4.46
N VAL A 10 18.83 -44.37 5.26
CA VAL A 10 18.51 -43.04 4.73
C VAL A 10 19.80 -42.40 4.22
N ASP A 11 19.86 -42.22 2.91
CA ASP A 11 20.99 -41.69 2.16
C ASP A 11 21.24 -40.23 2.54
N ARG A 12 22.19 -40.00 3.46
CA ARG A 12 22.55 -38.66 3.97
C ARG A 12 23.11 -37.73 2.88
N ARG A 13 23.46 -38.26 1.70
CA ARG A 13 23.87 -37.48 0.53
C ARG A 13 22.71 -36.79 -0.19
N ALA A 14 21.49 -37.32 -0.09
CA ALA A 14 20.31 -36.66 -0.65
C ALA A 14 19.92 -35.40 0.14
N PHE A 15 20.23 -35.35 1.43
CA PHE A 15 19.85 -34.23 2.30
C PHE A 15 20.78 -33.00 2.16
N LEU A 16 22.03 -33.19 1.74
CA LEU A 16 23.00 -32.09 1.55
C LEU A 16 22.93 -31.41 0.17
N ALA A 17 22.34 -32.05 -0.83
CA ALA A 17 22.10 -31.43 -2.14
C ALA A 17 20.94 -30.40 -2.12
N ALA A 18 20.06 -30.47 -1.11
CA ALA A 18 18.95 -29.52 -0.94
C ALA A 18 19.36 -28.20 -0.27
N SER A 19 20.59 -28.08 0.26
CA SER A 19 21.04 -26.89 1.01
C SER A 19 21.98 -25.97 0.22
N ALA A 20 22.22 -26.24 -1.07
CA ALA A 20 23.08 -25.41 -1.93
C ALA A 20 22.30 -24.60 -3.00
N ALA A 21 20.97 -24.64 -2.99
CA ALA A 21 20.10 -23.81 -3.84
C ALA A 21 19.40 -22.68 -3.04
N GLY A 22 19.88 -22.39 -1.82
CA GLY A 22 19.29 -21.42 -0.90
C GLY A 22 20.00 -20.06 -0.83
N ALA A 23 20.93 -19.75 -1.75
CA ALA A 23 21.77 -18.55 -1.67
C ALA A 23 21.74 -17.67 -2.93
N ALA A 24 20.62 -17.63 -3.68
CA ALA A 24 20.52 -16.79 -4.88
C ALA A 24 19.11 -16.20 -5.16
N VAL A 25 18.26 -16.01 -4.15
CA VAL A 25 16.95 -15.34 -4.33
C VAL A 25 16.62 -14.33 -3.23
N VAL A 26 17.58 -13.48 -2.84
CA VAL A 26 17.30 -12.25 -2.07
C VAL A 26 17.88 -11.00 -2.75
N ALA A 27 18.20 -11.08 -4.05
CA ALA A 27 18.64 -9.94 -4.86
C ALA A 27 17.59 -9.49 -5.90
N SER A 28 16.32 -9.89 -5.72
CA SER A 28 15.23 -9.54 -6.64
C SER A 28 13.89 -9.25 -5.95
N ALA A 29 13.94 -8.85 -4.66
CA ALA A 29 12.77 -8.30 -3.96
C ALA A 29 12.54 -6.80 -4.24
N SER A 30 13.36 -6.14 -5.06
CA SER A 30 13.20 -4.71 -5.41
C SER A 30 12.63 -4.47 -6.81
N SER A 31 12.23 -5.52 -7.54
CA SER A 31 11.74 -5.39 -8.93
C SER A 31 10.31 -5.90 -9.17
N ALA A 32 9.72 -6.61 -8.20
CA ALA A 32 8.30 -6.97 -8.24
C ALA A 32 7.35 -5.80 -7.88
N LEU A 33 7.88 -4.67 -7.40
CA LEU A 33 7.11 -3.45 -7.11
C LEU A 33 6.94 -2.50 -8.32
N ALA A 34 7.52 -2.82 -9.49
CA ALA A 34 7.63 -1.88 -10.60
C ALA A 34 6.93 -2.31 -11.91
N LYS A 35 6.08 -3.34 -11.89
CA LYS A 35 5.32 -3.76 -13.07
C LYS A 35 3.82 -3.78 -12.79
N GLY A 36 3.14 -2.75 -13.30
CA GLY A 36 1.77 -2.95 -13.78
C GLY A 36 0.65 -2.18 -13.08
N VAL A 37 0.92 -1.01 -12.49
CA VAL A 37 -0.16 -0.06 -12.18
C VAL A 37 0.10 1.27 -12.90
N THR A 38 0.40 1.19 -14.19
CA THR A 38 0.24 2.32 -15.12
C THR A 38 -1.21 2.31 -15.57
N ALA A 39 -1.99 2.97 -14.77
CA ALA A 39 -3.36 3.30 -15.00
C ALA A 39 -3.32 4.45 -16.06
N VAL A 40 -3.57 4.16 -17.35
CA VAL A 40 -3.41 5.12 -18.47
C VAL A 40 -4.74 5.78 -18.81
N SER A 41 -4.69 7.08 -19.07
CA SER A 41 -5.83 7.97 -19.05
C SER A 41 -6.34 8.45 -20.41
N LYS A 42 -7.66 8.69 -20.44
CA LYS A 42 -8.26 9.91 -20.97
C LYS A 42 -9.10 10.50 -19.81
N GLY A 43 -8.44 11.20 -18.88
CA GLY A 43 -9.01 11.62 -17.57
C GLY A 43 -8.01 11.73 -16.40
N GLY A 44 -6.73 11.39 -16.62
CA GLY A 44 -5.61 11.51 -15.67
C GLY A 44 -5.62 10.52 -14.49
N MET A 45 -5.55 9.21 -14.73
CA MET A 45 -5.31 8.22 -13.67
C MET A 45 -4.03 8.57 -12.90
N ILE A 46 -4.11 8.48 -11.57
CA ILE A 46 -3.01 8.79 -10.68
C ILE A 46 -2.12 7.56 -10.56
N GLY A 47 -0.84 7.72 -10.86
CA GLY A 47 0.17 6.66 -10.79
C GLY A 47 1.50 7.17 -10.22
N VAL A 48 2.46 6.25 -10.02
CA VAL A 48 3.81 6.61 -9.57
C VAL A 48 4.43 7.66 -10.50
N GLY A 49 5.02 8.70 -9.92
CA GLY A 49 5.58 9.86 -10.63
C GLY A 49 4.58 10.97 -10.94
N SER A 50 3.28 10.80 -10.67
CA SER A 50 2.28 11.84 -10.93
C SER A 50 2.50 13.04 -10.00
N ASP A 51 2.64 14.23 -10.59
CA ASP A 51 2.68 15.48 -9.84
C ASP A 51 1.32 15.76 -9.21
N LEU A 52 1.24 15.92 -7.89
CA LEU A 52 0.02 16.21 -7.13
C LEU A 52 -0.15 17.71 -6.80
N GLY A 53 0.78 18.55 -7.27
CA GLY A 53 0.81 19.99 -7.07
C GLY A 53 1.39 20.39 -5.71
N GLY A 54 1.84 21.65 -5.61
CA GLY A 54 2.45 22.17 -4.39
C GLY A 54 3.81 21.54 -4.06
N GLY A 55 4.51 20.98 -5.07
CA GLY A 55 5.80 20.32 -4.89
C GLY A 55 5.72 18.84 -4.52
N TRP A 56 4.52 18.27 -4.44
CA TRP A 56 4.30 16.86 -4.12
C TRP A 56 4.17 16.01 -5.38
N ALA A 57 4.76 14.82 -5.37
CA ALA A 57 4.56 13.82 -6.42
C ALA A 57 4.34 12.43 -5.80
N VAL A 58 3.60 11.57 -6.50
CA VAL A 58 3.41 10.17 -6.05
C VAL A 58 4.75 9.44 -6.13
N GLN A 59 5.30 9.05 -4.99
CA GLN A 59 6.52 8.26 -4.91
C GLN A 59 6.21 6.77 -5.07
N SER A 60 5.17 6.28 -4.40
CA SER A 60 4.72 4.90 -4.52
C SER A 60 3.21 4.80 -4.35
N MET A 61 2.64 3.76 -4.94
CA MET A 61 1.22 3.42 -4.81
C MET A 61 1.14 1.91 -4.66
N GLY A 62 0.63 1.46 -3.52
CA GLY A 62 0.48 0.04 -3.21
C GLY A 62 -0.73 -0.58 -3.92
N GLY A 63 -0.93 -1.88 -3.72
CA GLY A 63 -2.24 -2.48 -3.93
C GLY A 63 -3.20 -2.11 -2.80
N VAL A 64 -4.45 -2.57 -2.89
CA VAL A 64 -5.37 -2.49 -1.76
C VAL A 64 -4.93 -3.48 -0.70
N GLU A 65 -4.53 -2.95 0.46
CA GLU A 65 -4.09 -3.69 1.62
C GLU A 65 -5.00 -3.36 2.80
N ALA A 66 -5.46 -4.40 3.50
CA ALA A 66 -6.40 -4.27 4.61
C ALA A 66 -7.65 -3.40 4.29
N GLY A 67 -8.10 -3.41 3.03
CA GLY A 67 -9.28 -2.64 2.59
C GLY A 67 -9.02 -1.17 2.24
N ALA A 68 -7.76 -0.72 2.14
CA ALA A 68 -7.45 0.60 1.61
C ALA A 68 -6.30 0.60 0.60
N LEU A 69 -6.33 1.57 -0.30
CA LEU A 69 -5.24 1.83 -1.22
C LEU A 69 -4.26 2.82 -0.55
N ARG A 70 -3.01 2.40 -0.40
CA ARG A 70 -1.94 3.25 0.13
C ARG A 70 -1.28 4.04 -1.00
N VAL A 71 -1.15 5.35 -0.81
CA VAL A 71 -0.43 6.27 -1.69
C VAL A 71 0.62 7.01 -0.88
N VAL A 72 1.89 6.88 -1.26
CA VAL A 72 2.98 7.66 -0.65
C VAL A 72 3.36 8.78 -1.61
N ALA A 73 3.29 10.01 -1.14
CA ALA A 73 3.73 11.20 -1.86
C ALA A 73 5.05 11.74 -1.27
N LEU A 74 5.93 12.21 -2.13
CA LEU A 74 7.20 12.84 -1.78
C LEU A 74 7.15 14.32 -2.15
N HIS A 75 7.56 15.19 -1.22
CA HIS A 75 7.73 16.61 -1.49
C HIS A 75 9.13 16.89 -2.03
N ALA A 76 9.24 17.30 -3.29
CA ALA A 76 10.49 17.39 -4.04
C ALA A 76 11.54 18.34 -3.43
N ARG A 77 11.12 19.37 -2.68
CA ARG A 77 12.05 20.35 -2.10
C ARG A 77 12.52 20.02 -0.69
N THR A 78 11.68 19.33 0.09
CA THR A 78 11.95 19.07 1.52
C THR A 78 12.21 17.61 1.82
N ASN A 79 12.06 16.72 0.82
CA ASN A 79 12.11 15.28 0.96
C ASN A 79 11.14 14.69 2.00
N ARG A 80 10.10 15.46 2.38
CA ARG A 80 9.06 14.97 3.29
C ARG A 80 8.19 13.94 2.58
N LEU A 81 7.77 12.93 3.33
CA LEU A 81 6.84 11.90 2.86
C LEU A 81 5.46 12.13 3.45
N ALA A 82 4.44 11.94 2.63
CA ALA A 82 3.04 11.92 3.05
C ALA A 82 2.42 10.57 2.67
N ASN A 83 2.06 9.79 3.68
CA ASN A 83 1.39 8.52 3.58
C ASN A 83 -0.12 8.74 3.63
N LEU A 84 -0.79 8.48 2.53
CA LEU A 84 -2.23 8.64 2.36
C LEU A 84 -2.89 7.27 2.23
N ALA A 85 -3.98 7.06 2.97
CA ALA A 85 -4.86 5.91 2.78
C ALA A 85 -6.14 6.37 2.09
N ILE A 86 -6.51 5.69 1.02
CA ILE A 86 -7.77 5.88 0.31
C ILE A 86 -8.68 4.70 0.66
N CYS A 87 -9.81 5.00 1.27
CA CYS A 87 -10.83 4.04 1.69
C CYS A 87 -12.12 4.28 0.91
N ARG A 88 -13.07 3.35 1.00
CA ARG A 88 -14.43 3.62 0.51
C ARG A 88 -15.06 4.69 1.38
N ALA A 89 -15.85 5.59 0.77
CA ALA A 89 -16.52 6.64 1.51
C ALA A 89 -17.47 6.06 2.57
N GLU A 90 -17.43 6.64 3.76
CA GLU A 90 -18.28 6.25 4.88
C GLU A 90 -18.75 7.48 5.66
N ALA A 91 -20.03 7.50 6.04
CA ALA A 91 -20.57 8.60 6.84
C ALA A 91 -19.87 8.69 8.21
N GLY A 92 -19.41 9.89 8.57
CA GLY A 92 -18.74 10.11 9.87
C GLY A 92 -17.32 9.54 9.95
N SER A 93 -16.68 9.24 8.82
CA SER A 93 -15.34 8.65 8.80
C SER A 93 -14.23 9.57 9.34
N HIS A 94 -14.49 10.88 9.42
CA HIS A 94 -13.52 11.93 9.77
C HIS A 94 -12.34 12.00 8.79
N ALA A 95 -12.58 11.67 7.51
CA ALA A 95 -11.59 11.84 6.46
C ALA A 95 -11.16 13.31 6.29
N ILE A 96 -9.92 13.51 5.86
CA ILE A 96 -9.34 14.84 5.61
C ILE A 96 -9.90 15.43 4.32
N ALA A 97 -10.19 14.56 3.35
CA ALA A 97 -10.88 14.89 2.12
C ALA A 97 -11.76 13.71 1.70
N SER A 98 -12.85 13.99 0.98
CA SER A 98 -13.75 12.99 0.45
C SER A 98 -14.20 13.39 -0.96
N THR A 99 -14.46 12.40 -1.79
CA THR A 99 -15.04 12.54 -3.13
C THR A 99 -16.52 12.15 -3.16
N GLY A 100 -17.06 11.61 -2.05
CA GLY A 100 -18.38 10.99 -1.99
C GLY A 100 -18.38 9.49 -2.31
N ALA A 101 -17.39 9.00 -3.09
CA ALA A 101 -17.20 7.57 -3.34
C ALA A 101 -15.99 6.98 -2.58
N VAL A 102 -14.94 7.79 -2.39
CA VAL A 102 -13.77 7.46 -1.58
C VAL A 102 -13.43 8.56 -0.57
N ASP A 103 -12.88 8.12 0.56
CA ASP A 103 -12.41 8.94 1.67
C ASP A 103 -10.88 8.86 1.80
N LEU A 104 -10.24 9.99 2.07
CA LEU A 104 -8.79 10.11 2.16
C LEU A 104 -8.35 10.44 3.59
N PHE A 105 -7.39 9.67 4.09
CA PHE A 105 -6.80 9.78 5.42
C PHE A 105 -5.29 10.00 5.32
N LEU A 106 -4.73 10.79 6.22
CA LEU A 106 -3.27 10.87 6.41
C LEU A 106 -2.83 9.91 7.51
N MET A 107 -1.83 9.10 7.17
CA MET A 107 -1.29 8.01 7.98
C MET A 107 0.13 8.29 8.49
N ASN A 108 0.62 9.53 8.36
CA ASN A 108 2.01 9.89 8.70
C ASN A 108 2.41 9.51 10.13
N ASP A 109 1.51 9.70 11.10
CA ASP A 109 1.78 9.45 12.52
C ASP A 109 0.98 8.26 13.11
N GLY A 110 0.41 7.39 12.27
CA GLY A 110 -0.45 6.29 12.74
C GLY A 110 -1.77 6.74 13.42
N LYS A 111 -2.11 8.03 13.35
CA LYS A 111 -3.22 8.65 14.10
C LYS A 111 -4.33 9.26 13.24
N ASP A 112 -4.52 8.82 12.00
CA ASP A 112 -5.57 9.31 11.08
C ASP A 112 -5.63 10.86 10.94
N GLY A 113 -4.49 11.56 11.03
CA GLY A 113 -4.47 13.03 11.00
C GLY A 113 -4.95 13.73 12.28
N ARG A 114 -5.01 13.04 13.44
CA ARG A 114 -5.36 13.63 14.75
C ARG A 114 -4.24 14.46 15.40
N ALA A 115 -3.01 14.35 14.92
CA ALA A 115 -1.92 15.25 15.27
C ALA A 115 -2.00 16.54 14.43
N LEU A 116 -1.29 17.60 14.84
CA LEU A 116 -1.14 18.85 14.07
C LEU A 116 -0.56 18.52 12.69
N THR A 117 -1.45 18.26 11.74
CA THR A 117 -1.10 17.95 10.37
C THR A 117 -0.75 19.26 9.68
N PRO A 118 0.45 19.38 9.09
CA PRO A 118 0.82 20.57 8.35
C PRO A 118 -0.19 20.92 7.24
N ASP A 119 -0.52 22.20 7.09
CA ASP A 119 -1.53 22.67 6.14
C ASP A 119 -1.27 22.24 4.69
N ASP A 120 0.01 22.04 4.33
CA ASP A 120 0.42 21.59 3.00
C ASP A 120 0.03 20.14 2.71
N GLU A 121 0.03 19.26 3.73
CA GLU A 121 -0.42 17.86 3.63
C GLU A 121 -1.95 17.76 3.57
N VAL A 122 -2.65 18.61 4.33
CA VAL A 122 -4.13 18.72 4.22
C VAL A 122 -4.50 19.19 2.81
N ALA A 123 -3.80 20.20 2.28
CA ALA A 123 -4.00 20.69 0.93
C ALA A 123 -3.65 19.63 -0.13
N LEU A 124 -2.64 18.80 0.13
CA LEU A 124 -2.29 17.64 -0.72
C LEU A 124 -3.45 16.64 -0.80
N ALA A 125 -4.00 16.23 0.35
CA ALA A 125 -5.13 15.29 0.39
C ALA A 125 -6.35 15.85 -0.38
N ARG A 126 -6.66 17.14 -0.24
CA ARG A 126 -7.74 17.79 -0.98
C ARG A 126 -7.48 17.83 -2.48
N ARG A 127 -6.26 18.20 -2.92
CA ARG A 127 -5.87 18.19 -4.34
C ARG A 127 -5.97 16.78 -4.94
N LEU A 128 -5.57 15.76 -4.17
CA LEU A 128 -5.69 14.37 -4.57
C LEU A 128 -7.16 13.97 -4.73
N ALA A 129 -8.03 14.29 -3.77
CA ALA A 129 -9.47 14.02 -3.87
C ALA A 129 -10.10 14.70 -5.10
N THR A 130 -9.78 15.97 -5.36
CA THR A 130 -10.27 16.67 -6.56
C THR A 130 -9.87 15.96 -7.86
N ARG A 131 -8.66 15.39 -7.93
CA ARG A 131 -8.20 14.64 -9.11
C ARG A 131 -8.83 13.27 -9.24
N LEU A 132 -9.19 12.65 -8.13
CA LEU A 132 -9.89 11.36 -8.11
C LEU A 132 -11.37 11.50 -8.43
N THR A 133 -11.93 12.71 -8.37
CA THR A 133 -13.36 12.97 -8.63
C THR A 133 -13.74 12.51 -10.04
N GLY A 134 -14.63 11.53 -10.13
CA GLY A 134 -15.06 10.92 -11.41
C GLY A 134 -14.13 9.84 -11.97
N ALA A 135 -13.06 9.48 -11.24
CA ALA A 135 -12.10 8.43 -11.59
C ALA A 135 -11.92 7.41 -10.45
N GLU A 136 -12.83 7.38 -9.48
CA GLU A 136 -12.72 6.55 -8.28
C GLU A 136 -12.80 5.06 -8.61
N GLU A 137 -13.64 4.67 -9.57
CA GLU A 137 -13.75 3.28 -10.05
C GLU A 137 -12.50 2.79 -10.78
N LEU A 138 -11.68 3.73 -11.28
CA LEU A 138 -10.42 3.45 -11.95
C LEU A 138 -9.29 3.19 -10.94
N LEU A 139 -9.52 3.40 -9.64
CA LEU A 139 -8.52 3.11 -8.65
C LEU A 139 -8.16 1.61 -8.63
N PRO A 140 -6.86 1.28 -8.49
CA PRO A 140 -6.42 -0.10 -8.37
C PRO A 140 -7.16 -0.77 -7.21
N GLY A 141 -7.93 -1.82 -7.50
CA GLY A 141 -8.68 -2.55 -6.48
C GLY A 141 -9.83 -1.77 -5.85
N ALA A 142 -10.41 -0.77 -6.52
CA ALA A 142 -11.55 0.04 -6.03
C ALA A 142 -12.67 -0.81 -5.40
N ALA A 143 -13.03 -1.95 -6.02
CA ALA A 143 -14.05 -2.87 -5.52
C ALA A 143 -13.71 -3.57 -4.18
N ARG A 144 -12.44 -3.53 -3.75
CA ARG A 144 -11.94 -4.11 -2.51
C ARG A 144 -11.75 -3.07 -1.40
N LEU A 145 -12.06 -1.80 -1.68
CA LEU A 145 -12.01 -0.74 -0.69
C LEU A 145 -13.14 -0.93 0.34
N LEU A 146 -12.76 -0.83 1.60
CA LEU A 146 -13.64 -0.92 2.75
C LEU A 146 -13.81 0.47 3.38
N GLY A 147 -14.94 0.66 4.07
CA GLY A 147 -15.14 1.83 4.93
C GLY A 147 -14.17 1.81 6.11
N LYS A 148 -13.98 2.96 6.77
CA LYS A 148 -13.13 3.06 7.97
C LYS A 148 -13.59 2.12 9.08
N THR A 149 -14.89 2.07 9.39
CA THR A 149 -15.43 1.22 10.46
C THR A 149 -15.28 -0.25 10.10
N GLU A 150 -15.55 -0.61 8.84
CA GLU A 150 -15.34 -1.97 8.35
C GLU A 150 -13.87 -2.39 8.45
N ARG A 151 -12.94 -1.49 8.11
CA ARG A 151 -11.50 -1.74 8.29
C ARG A 151 -11.15 -1.95 9.76
N LEU A 152 -11.63 -1.09 10.66
CA LEU A 152 -11.38 -1.21 12.11
C LEU A 152 -11.93 -2.51 12.69
N GLN A 153 -13.04 -3.02 12.15
CA GLN A 153 -13.64 -4.27 12.59
C GLN A 153 -12.95 -5.50 12.00
N ALA A 154 -12.53 -5.43 10.74
CA ALA A 154 -11.88 -6.53 10.03
C ALA A 154 -10.38 -6.64 10.36
N PHE A 155 -9.77 -5.52 10.73
CA PHE A 155 -8.35 -5.39 11.01
C PHE A 155 -8.20 -4.55 12.29
N ASP A 156 -7.87 -5.21 13.40
CA ASP A 156 -7.47 -4.59 14.67
C ASP A 156 -6.37 -3.54 14.41
N PRO A 157 -6.24 -2.47 15.23
CA PRO A 157 -6.19 -1.05 14.83
C PRO A 157 -5.32 -0.76 13.58
N ILE A 158 -5.64 0.33 12.86
CA ILE A 158 -5.09 0.79 11.55
C ILE A 158 -3.54 0.93 11.50
N ASP A 159 -2.82 0.56 12.55
CA ASP A 159 -1.35 0.43 12.63
C ASP A 159 -0.71 -0.60 11.69
N HIS A 160 -1.50 -1.44 11.01
CA HIS A 160 -0.94 -2.43 10.07
C HIS A 160 -0.42 -1.81 8.75
N LEU A 161 -0.80 -0.57 8.43
CA LEU A 161 -0.08 0.21 7.42
C LEU A 161 1.04 0.95 8.13
N GLU A 162 2.16 0.24 8.37
CA GLU A 162 3.29 0.78 9.13
C GLU A 162 3.63 2.21 8.66
N PRO A 163 3.80 3.17 9.59
CA PRO A 163 4.30 4.49 9.25
C PRO A 163 5.61 4.32 8.47
N ILE A 164 5.86 5.21 7.53
CA ILE A 164 7.09 5.11 6.74
C ILE A 164 8.23 5.44 7.70
N SER A 165 9.00 4.43 8.10
CA SER A 165 10.23 4.62 8.85
C SER A 165 11.20 5.44 7.98
N GLU A 166 11.68 6.57 8.52
CA GLU A 166 12.67 7.46 7.90
C GLU A 166 14.00 6.75 7.57
#